data_AF-A0A0G1T2Q4-F1
#
_entry.id   AF-A0A0G1T2Q4-F1
#
_cell.length_a   1.000
_cell.length_b   1.000
_cell.length_c   1.000
_cell.angle_alpha   90.00
_cell.angle_beta   90.00
_cell.angle_gamma   90.00
#
_symmetry.space_group_name_H-M   'P 1'
#
loop_
_entity.id
_entity.type
_entity.pdbx_description
1 polymer ?
#
loop_
_entity_poly.entity_id
_entity_poly.type
_entity_poly.pdbx_seq_one_letter_code
_entity_poly.pdbx_strand_id
1 'polypeptide(L)' 'MQVAQGKIDGYIHPKPEPWDIAAAALIVEMAGGKATNFVGEPWTPFSESIIASNGYIHTQLLEIAYAAVTATRNR' A
#
# COMPACT_ATOMS: atom_id res chain seq x y z
N MET A 1 -10.90 -6.75 2.12
CA MET A 1 -10.31 -5.43 2.45
C MET A 1 -11.30 -4.33 2.14
N GLN A 2 -11.46 -3.31 3.01
CA GLN A 2 -12.44 -2.24 2.79
C GLN A 2 -12.08 -1.32 1.61
N VAL A 3 -10.79 -1.27 1.24
CA VAL A 3 -10.30 -0.60 0.03
C VAL A 3 -10.90 -1.21 -1.24
N ALA A 4 -10.95 -2.54 -1.32
CA ALA A 4 -11.57 -3.24 -2.46
C ALA A 4 -13.10 -3.06 -2.54
N GLN A 5 -13.76 -2.67 -1.44
CA GLN A 5 -15.19 -2.36 -1.41
C GLN A 5 -15.49 -0.88 -1.70
N GLY A 6 -14.46 -0.05 -1.93
CA GLY A 6 -14.62 1.39 -2.13
C GLY A 6 -15.05 2.17 -0.88
N LYS A 7 -14.93 1.58 0.32
CA LYS A 7 -15.27 2.25 1.60
C LYS A 7 -14.13 3.07 2.18
N ILE A 8 -12.90 2.70 1.84
CA ILE A 8 -11.68 3.37 2.28
C ILE A 8 -10.84 3.61 1.04
N ASP A 9 -10.36 4.84 0.84
CA ASP A 9 -9.63 5.19 -0.38
C ASP A 9 -8.18 4.68 -0.41
N GLY A 10 -7.59 4.47 0.76
CA GLY A 10 -6.18 4.09 0.90
C GLY A 10 -5.85 3.38 2.21
N TYR A 11 -4.87 2.49 2.17
CA TYR A 11 -4.33 1.77 3.32
C TYR A 11 -2.80 1.73 3.22
N ILE A 12 -2.14 2.06 4.32
CA ILE A 12 -0.68 2.08 4.43
C ILE A 12 -0.32 1.21 5.65
N HIS A 13 0.54 0.21 5.45
CA HIS A 13 1.07 -0.58 6.56
C HIS A 13 2.58 -0.78 6.40
N PRO A 14 3.40 -0.27 7.35
CA PRO A 14 4.83 -0.54 7.39
C PRO A 14 5.09 -1.93 8.01
N LYS A 15 5.94 -2.74 7.38
CA LYS A 15 6.36 -4.08 7.84
C LYS A 15 5.22 -5.04 8.23
N PRO A 16 4.28 -5.30 7.31
CA PRO A 16 3.34 -6.39 7.51
C PRO A 16 4.03 -7.74 7.32
N GLU A 17 3.52 -8.76 7.99
CA GLU A 17 3.87 -10.13 7.62
C GLU A 17 3.22 -10.50 6.27
N PRO A 18 3.93 -11.18 5.35
CA PRO A 18 3.45 -11.41 3.99
C PRO A 18 2.12 -12.15 3.93
N TRP A 19 1.88 -13.08 4.87
CA TRP A 19 0.65 -13.88 4.92
C TRP A 19 -0.59 -13.07 5.32
N ASP A 20 -0.43 -11.99 6.09
CA ASP A 20 -1.56 -11.15 6.51
C ASP A 20 -2.10 -10.29 5.37
N ILE A 21 -1.27 -10.05 4.34
CA ILE A 21 -1.56 -9.08 3.28
C ILE A 21 -1.60 -9.67 1.88
N ALA A 22 -1.02 -10.85 1.64
CA ALA A 22 -1.05 -11.50 0.32
C ALA A 22 -2.46 -11.62 -0.26
N ALA A 23 -3.43 -12.08 0.54
CA ALA A 23 -4.81 -12.19 0.10
C ALA A 23 -5.46 -10.82 -0.14
N ALA A 24 -5.13 -9.82 0.69
CA ALA A 24 -5.69 -8.49 0.60
C ALA A 24 -5.19 -7.73 -0.63
N ALA A 25 -3.90 -7.83 -0.94
CA ALA A 25 -3.27 -7.24 -2.12
C ALA A 25 -3.92 -7.78 -3.42
N LEU A 26 -4.06 -9.10 -3.52
CA LEU A 26 -4.69 -9.74 -4.68
C LEU A 26 -6.15 -9.28 -4.86
N ILE A 27 -6.92 -9.20 -3.77
CA ILE A 27 -8.32 -8.75 -3.83
C ILE A 27 -8.42 -7.29 -4.28
N VAL A 28 -7.50 -6.42 -3.85
CA VAL A 28 -7.48 -5.01 -4.27
C VAL A 28 -7.15 -4.88 -5.76
N GLU A 29 -6.17 -5.64 -6.25
CA GLU A 29 -5.82 -5.66 -7.68
C GLU A 29 -6.99 -6.16 -8.54
N MET A 30 -7.65 -7.24 -8.12
CA MET A 30 -8.81 -7.79 -8.83
C MET A 30 -10.02 -6.84 -8.83
N ALA A 31 -10.12 -5.96 -7.82
CA ALA A 31 -11.13 -4.91 -7.74
C ALA A 31 -10.77 -3.67 -8.60
N GLY A 32 -9.63 -3.68 -9.31
CA GLY A 32 -9.15 -2.55 -10.11
C GLY A 32 -8.40 -1.48 -9.31
N GLY A 33 -8.10 -1.76 -8.04
CA GLY A 33 -7.22 -0.93 -7.22
C GLY A 33 -5.74 -1.18 -7.50
N LYS A 34 -4.87 -0.48 -6.77
CA LYS A 34 -3.41 -0.63 -6.86
C LYS A 34 -2.84 -1.04 -5.51
N ALA A 35 -1.97 -2.05 -5.51
CA ALA A 35 -1.18 -2.47 -4.37
C ALA A 35 0.32 -2.36 -4.70
N THR A 36 1.06 -1.54 -3.96
CA THR A 36 2.49 -1.30 -4.19
C THR A 36 3.27 -1.26 -2.88
N ASN A 37 4.59 -1.27 -2.97
CA ASN A 37 5.47 -0.95 -1.85
C ASN A 37 5.63 0.58 -1.70
N PHE A 38 6.35 1.05 -0.67
CA PHE A 38 6.63 2.49 -0.48
C PHE A 38 7.45 3.12 -1.60
N VAL A 39 8.06 2.32 -2.47
CA VAL A 39 8.84 2.78 -3.62
C VAL A 39 7.94 2.99 -4.86
N GLY A 40 6.71 2.46 -4.83
CA GLY A 40 5.76 2.50 -5.94
C GLY A 40 5.85 1.30 -6.87
N GLU A 41 6.65 0.28 -6.54
CA GLU A 41 6.72 -0.97 -7.29
C GLU A 41 5.59 -1.92 -6.87
N PRO A 42 5.15 -2.84 -7.75
CA PRO A 42 4.12 -3.82 -7.41
C PRO A 42 4.43 -4.55 -6.11
N TRP A 43 3.41 -4.72 -5.25
CA TRP A 43 3.62 -5.42 -3.99
C TRP A 43 4.04 -6.87 -4.25
N THR A 44 5.04 -7.32 -3.49
CA THR A 44 5.48 -8.72 -3.48
C THR A 44 5.55 -9.22 -2.05
N PRO A 45 5.55 -10.55 -1.82
CA PRO A 45 5.76 -11.12 -0.48
C PRO A 45 7.09 -10.74 0.16
N PHE A 46 8.05 -10.24 -0.63
CA PHE A 46 9.35 -9.74 -0.15
C PHE A 46 9.34 -8.24 0.14
N SER A 47 8.23 -7.56 -0.12
CA SER A 47 8.08 -6.14 0.15
C SER A 47 7.90 -5.89 1.65
N GLU A 48 8.77 -5.07 2.23
CA GLU A 48 8.69 -4.69 3.65
C GLU A 48 7.55 -3.71 3.96
N SER A 49 6.74 -3.34 2.96
CA SER A 49 5.66 -2.37 3.11
C SER A 49 4.57 -2.62 2.08
N ILE A 50 3.36 -2.20 2.42
CA ILE A 50 2.25 -2.16 1.47
C ILE A 50 1.53 -0.82 1.52
N ILE A 51 1.20 -0.33 0.33
CA ILE A 51 0.23 0.73 0.06
C ILE A 51 -0.82 0.15 -0.87
N ALA A 52 -2.05 0.08 -0.40
CA ALA A 52 -3.20 -0.30 -1.22
C ALA A 52 -4.13 0.89 -1.39
N SER A 53 -4.58 1.17 -2.60
CA SER A 53 -5.54 2.24 -2.86
C SER A 53 -6.52 1.92 -3.99
N ASN A 54 -7.55 2.76 -4.12
CA ASN A 54 -8.49 2.75 -5.24
C ASN A 54 -7.85 3.15 -6.60
N GLY A 55 -6.53 3.37 -6.66
CA GLY A 55 -5.81 3.77 -7.87
C GLY A 55 -5.75 5.28 -8.12
N TYR A 56 -6.80 6.03 -7.76
CA TYR A 56 -6.88 7.47 -7.98
C TYR A 56 -5.97 8.26 -7.04
N ILE A 57 -5.95 7.90 -5.75
CA ILE A 57 -5.15 8.61 -4.74
C ILE A 57 -3.77 7.97 -4.50
N HIS A 58 -3.39 6.99 -5.32
CA HIS A 58 -2.20 6.18 -5.11
C HIS A 58 -0.90 7.01 -5.07
N THR A 59 -0.75 7.95 -6.01
CA THR A 59 0.42 8.83 -6.09
C THR A 59 0.56 9.72 -4.86
N GLN A 60 -0.55 10.26 -4.36
CA GLN A 60 -0.56 11.11 -3.16
C GLN A 60 -0.17 10.32 -1.91
N LEU A 61 -0.65 9.07 -1.78
CA LEU A 61 -0.26 8.19 -0.67
C LEU A 61 1.23 7.83 -0.71
N LEU A 62 1.79 7.62 -1.91
CA LEU A 62 3.23 7.40 -2.08
C LEU A 62 4.03 8.62 -1.62
N GLU A 63 3.65 9.83 -2.03
CA GLU A 63 4.31 11.07 -1.59
C GLU A 63 4.30 11.22 -0.06
N ILE A 64 3.15 10.95 0.57
CA ILE A 64 3.02 10.99 2.03
C ILE A 64 3.90 9.93 2.70
N ALA A 65 3.92 8.71 2.17
CA ALA A 65 4.75 7.62 2.69
C ALA A 65 6.25 7.95 2.56
N TYR A 66 6.69 8.47 1.41
CA TYR A 66 8.06 8.91 1.19
C TYR A 66 8.48 10.03 2.14
N ALA A 67 7.60 11.02 2.36
CA ALA A 67 7.85 12.10 3.32
C ALA A 67 8.01 11.56 4.75
N ALA A 68 7.13 10.63 5.17
CA ALA A 68 7.18 10.02 6.49
C ALA A 68 8.44 9.16 6.72
N VAL A 69 8.85 8.38 5.71
CA VAL A 69 10.09 7.59 5.77
C VAL A 69 11.32 8.49 5.90
N THR A 70 11.37 9.57 5.12
CA THR A 70 12.49 10.53 5.16
C THR A 70 12.57 11.25 6.50
N ALA A 71 11.42 11.61 7.07
CA ALA A 71 11.34 12.23 8.40
C ALA A 71 11.77 11.27 9.53
N THR A 72 11.48 9.98 9.41
CA THR A 72 11.86 8.96 10.41
C THR A 72 13.36 8.63 10.36
N ARG A 73 13.98 8.71 9.17
CA ARG A 73 15.41 8.45 8.96
C ARG A 73 16.33 9.57 9.45
N ASN A 74 15.79 10.75 9.79
CA ASN A 74 16.54 11.92 10.24
C ASN A 74 16.45 12.14 11.77
N ARG A 75 16.17 11.09 12.54
CA ARG A 75 16.19 11.06 14.01
C ARG A 75 17.08 9.96 14.53
#